data_AF-A0A0W8FVP9-F1
#
_entry.id   AF-A0A0W8FVP9-F1
#
_cell.length_a   1.000
_cell.length_b   1.000
_cell.length_c   1.000
_cell.angle_alpha   90.00
_cell.angle_beta   90.00
_cell.angle_gamma   90.00
#
_symmetry.space_group_name_H-M   'P 1'
#
loop_
_entity.id
_entity.type
_entity.pdbx_description
1 polymer ?
#
loop_
_entity_poly.entity_id
_entity_poly.type
_entity_poly.pdbx_seq_one_letter_code
_entity_poly.pdbx_strand_id
1 'polypeptide(L)' 'MEGYGRRNYVMDYVKHITYAQASNDETVDHLETLFETESLQDEELYNQLKDKLEQLGKMLNKFTQSIRSRTKNLEPRA' A
#
# COMPACT_ATOMS: atom_id res chain seq x y z
N MET A 1 1.47 5.61 32.67
CA MET A 1 1.74 6.33 31.40
C MET A 1 2.47 5.41 30.42
N GLU A 2 1.98 4.18 30.16
CA GLU A 2 2.69 3.16 29.36
C GLU A 2 1.87 2.62 28.15
N GLY A 3 0.61 3.05 28.02
CA GLY A 3 -0.29 2.63 26.93
C GLY A 3 -0.35 3.58 25.74
N TYR A 4 -0.08 4.87 25.96
CA TYR A 4 -0.27 5.91 24.93
C TYR A 4 0.76 5.82 23.79
N GLY A 5 2.02 5.48 24.11
CA GLY A 5 3.07 5.34 23.09
C GLY A 5 2.78 4.23 22.08
N ARG A 6 2.33 3.05 22.55
CA ARG A 6 2.05 1.89 21.68
C ARG A 6 0.96 2.15 20.65
N ARG A 7 -0.05 2.96 20.96
CA ARG A 7 -1.11 3.33 20.00
C ARG A 7 -0.65 4.36 18.98
N ASN A 8 0.19 5.32 19.38
CA ASN A 8 0.74 6.34 18.47
C ASN A 8 1.66 5.73 17.39
N TYR A 9 2.53 4.79 17.74
CA TYR A 9 3.40 4.12 16.76
C TYR A 9 2.62 3.33 15.71
N VAL A 10 1.47 2.76 16.06
CA VAL A 10 0.63 2.02 15.10
C VAL A 10 0.00 2.97 14.08
N MET A 11 -0.43 4.16 14.51
CA MET A 11 -0.98 5.17 13.60
C MET A 11 0.07 5.72 12.65
N ASP A 12 1.29 5.97 13.14
CA ASP A 12 2.41 6.36 12.29
C ASP A 12 2.73 5.27 11.28
N TYR A 13 2.72 4.00 11.69
CA TYR A 13 2.98 2.89 10.78
C TYR A 13 1.91 2.75 9.69
N VAL A 14 0.62 2.91 10.04
CA VAL A 14 -0.49 2.95 9.06
C VAL A 14 -0.34 4.13 8.10
N LYS A 15 0.11 5.29 8.57
CA LYS A 15 0.39 6.46 7.73
C LYS A 15 1.45 6.15 6.67
N HIS A 16 2.57 5.54 7.06
CA HIS A 16 3.62 5.17 6.11
C HIS A 16 3.14 4.13 5.08
N ILE A 17 2.34 3.14 5.49
CA ILE A 17 1.77 2.17 4.55
C ILE A 17 0.77 2.84 3.60
N THR A 18 0.00 3.82 4.08
CA THR A 18 -0.91 4.59 3.23
C THR A 18 -0.15 5.37 2.16
N TYR A 19 0.99 5.97 2.51
CA TYR A 19 1.88 6.61 1.54
C TYR A 19 2.47 5.62 0.55
N ALA A 20 2.91 4.45 1.02
CA ALA A 20 3.41 3.41 0.13
C ALA A 20 2.35 2.92 -0.87
N GLN A 21 1.09 2.80 -0.43
CA GLN A 21 -0.01 2.39 -1.30
C GLN A 21 -0.32 3.48 -2.33
N ALA A 22 -0.41 4.74 -1.93
CA ALA A 22 -0.61 5.86 -2.86
C ALA A 22 0.53 5.97 -3.88
N SER A 23 1.78 5.79 -3.45
CA SER A 23 2.94 5.80 -4.35
C SER A 23 2.93 4.62 -5.32
N ASN A 24 2.48 3.44 -4.89
CA ASN A 24 2.30 2.29 -5.77
C ASN A 24 1.23 2.57 -6.83
N ASP A 25 0.08 3.12 -6.42
CA ASP A 25 -1.03 3.44 -7.33
C ASP A 25 -0.59 4.49 -8.36
N GLU A 26 0.10 5.55 -7.94
CA GLU A 26 0.69 6.55 -8.84
C GLU A 26 1.72 5.93 -9.80
N THR A 27 2.52 4.96 -9.35
CA THR A 27 3.49 4.27 -10.21
C THR A 27 2.79 3.42 -11.27
N VAL A 28 1.62 2.84 -10.97
CA VAL A 28 0.80 2.13 -11.96
C VAL A 28 0.30 3.10 -13.02
N ASP A 29 -0.25 4.25 -12.62
CA ASP A 29 -0.74 5.28 -13.55
C ASP A 29 0.39 5.78 -14.48
N HIS A 30 1.59 6.00 -13.93
CA HIS A 30 2.77 6.37 -14.72
C HIS A 30 3.19 5.26 -15.69
N LEU A 31 3.17 4.00 -15.26
CA LEU A 31 3.50 2.85 -16.11
C LEU A 31 2.49 2.69 -17.27
N GLU A 32 1.20 2.87 -16.99
CA GLU A 32 0.14 2.86 -18.00
C GLU A 32 0.33 3.99 -19.01
N THR A 33 0.61 5.21 -18.53
CA THR A 33 0.92 6.36 -19.40
C THR A 33 2.12 6.09 -20.30
N LEU A 34 3.19 5.49 -19.77
CA LEU A 34 4.39 5.14 -20.55
C LEU A 34 4.07 4.15 -21.68
N PHE A 35 3.20 3.17 -21.41
CA PHE A 35 2.78 2.19 -22.41
C PHE A 35 1.84 2.79 -23.45
N GLU A 36 0.82 3.54 -23.01
CA GLU A 36 -0.16 4.20 -23.90
C GLU A 36 0.46 5.24 -24.83
N THR A 37 1.52 5.92 -24.37
CA THR A 37 2.26 6.90 -25.18
C THR A 37 3.35 6.27 -26.05
N GLU A 38 3.45 4.94 -26.07
CA GLU A 38 4.51 4.18 -26.76
C GLU A 38 5.94 4.57 -26.32
N SER A 39 6.08 5.20 -25.15
CA SER A 39 7.37 5.51 -24.51
C SER A 39 8.01 4.25 -23.93
N LEU A 40 7.19 3.28 -23.53
CA LEU A 40 7.55 1.91 -23.22
C LEU A 40 6.86 0.98 -24.23
N GLN A 41 7.62 0.42 -25.17
CA GLN A 41 7.08 -0.42 -26.25
C GLN A 41 7.18 -1.93 -25.96
N ASP A 42 7.96 -2.30 -24.95
CA ASP A 42 8.14 -3.69 -24.54
C ASP A 42 6.92 -4.14 -23.72
N GLU A 43 5.99 -4.83 -24.38
CA GLU A 43 4.77 -5.35 -23.78
C GLU A 43 5.03 -6.43 -22.72
N GLU A 44 6.07 -7.26 -22.90
CA GLU A 44 6.41 -8.27 -21.89
C GLU A 44 6.89 -7.60 -20.62
N LEU A 45 7.79 -6.61 -20.74
CA LEU A 45 8.28 -5.83 -19.61
C LEU A 45 7.13 -5.06 -18.93
N TYR A 46 6.25 -4.42 -19.71
CA TYR A 46 5.07 -3.73 -19.19
C TYR A 46 4.21 -4.66 -18.34
N ASN A 47 3.84 -5.82 -18.88
CA ASN A 47 3.01 -6.79 -18.18
C ASN A 47 3.69 -7.32 -16.91
N GLN A 48 4.99 -7.62 -16.98
CA GLN A 48 5.77 -8.07 -15.82
C GLN A 48 5.83 -7.00 -14.71
N LEU A 49 5.99 -5.72 -15.06
CA LEU A 49 6.02 -4.62 -14.10
C LEU A 49 4.63 -4.38 -13.50
N LYS A 50 3.59 -4.38 -14.32
CA LYS A 50 2.21 -4.21 -13.89
C LYS A 50 1.79 -5.30 -12.91
N ASP A 51 2.07 -6.56 -13.22
CA ASP A 51 1.80 -7.69 -12.31
C ASP A 51 2.49 -7.52 -10.96
N LYS A 52 3.74 -7.06 -10.94
CA LYS A 52 4.49 -6.80 -9.69
C LYS A 52 3.87 -5.67 -8.88
N LEU A 53 3.49 -4.57 -9.53
CA LEU A 53 2.83 -3.43 -8.87
C LEU A 53 1.46 -3.82 -8.31
N GLU A 54 0.68 -4.61 -9.05
CA GLU A 54 -0.59 -5.14 -8.55
C GLU A 54 -0.41 -6.06 -7.34
N GLN A 55 0.58 -6.96 -7.40
CA GLN A 55 0.90 -7.85 -6.28
C GLN A 55 1.31 -7.04 -5.05
N LEU A 56 2.16 -6.03 -5.21
CA LEU A 56 2.57 -5.13 -4.14
C LEU A 56 1.39 -4.37 -3.55
N GLY A 57 0.53 -3.77 -4.38
CA GLY A 57 -0.68 -3.07 -3.93
C GLY A 57 -1.61 -3.99 -3.12
N LYS A 58 -1.83 -5.23 -3.58
CA LYS A 58 -2.62 -6.25 -2.86
C LYS A 58 -1.98 -6.58 -1.50
N MET A 59 -0.65 -6.68 -1.41
CA MET A 59 0.07 -6.94 -0.16
C MET A 59 -0.05 -5.78 0.83
N LEU A 60 0.17 -4.54 0.38
CA LEU A 60 0.05 -3.33 1.21
C LEU A 60 -1.36 -3.17 1.77
N ASN A 61 -2.38 -3.42 0.96
CA ASN A 61 -3.77 -3.38 1.38
C ASN A 61 -4.08 -4.44 2.45
N LYS A 62 -3.72 -5.71 2.20
CA LYS A 62 -3.90 -6.80 3.18
C LYS A 62 -3.19 -6.52 4.50
N PHE A 63 -1.98 -5.97 4.41
CA PHE A 63 -1.20 -5.63 5.59
C PHE A 63 -1.84 -4.49 6.40
N THR A 64 -2.30 -3.44 5.74
CA THR A 64 -3.05 -2.34 6.37
C THR A 64 -4.31 -2.85 7.07
N GLN A 65 -5.08 -3.73 6.41
CA GLN A 65 -6.29 -4.34 7.00
C GLN A 65 -5.97 -5.17 8.24
N SER A 66 -4.89 -5.96 8.20
CA SER A 66 -4.43 -6.76 9.35
C SER A 66 -4.11 -5.90 10.57
N ILE A 67 -3.45 -4.76 10.36
CA ILE A 67 -3.09 -3.82 11.42
C ILE A 67 -4.33 -3.13 11.98
N ARG A 68 -5.22 -2.63 11.12
CA ARG A 68 -6.48 -1.98 11.54
C ARG A 68 -7.35 -2.95 12.36
N SER A 69 -7.46 -4.21 11.93
CA SER A 69 -8.19 -5.25 12.65
C SER A 69 -7.62 -5.50 14.05
N ARG A 70 -6.30 -5.60 14.15
CA ARG A 70 -5.61 -5.74 15.45
C ARG A 70 -5.87 -4.55 16.36
N THR A 71 -5.82 -3.33 15.85
CA THR A 71 -6.07 -2.10 16.63
C THR A 71 -7.52 -2.02 17.12
N LYS A 72 -8.51 -2.39 16.29
CA LYS A 72 -9.93 -2.38 16.67
C LYS A 72 -10.24 -3.36 17.81
N ASN A 73 -9.55 -4.50 17.85
CA ASN A 73 -9.69 -5.49 18.92
C ASN A 73 -9.04 -5.08 20.26
N LEU A 74 -8.30 -3.97 20.29
CA LEU A 74 -7.67 -3.41 21.50
C LEU A 74 -8.49 -2.27 22.12
N GLU A 75 -9.66 -1.93 21.58
CA GLU A 75 -10.64 -1.04 22.21
C GLU A 75 -11.44 -1.85 23.24
N PRO A 76 -11.49 -1.44 24.52
CA PRO A 76 -12.31 -2.14 25.51
C PRO A 76 -13.77 -2.10 25.07
N ARG A 77 -14.43 -3.27 25.06
CA ARG A 77 -15.88 -3.33 24.88
C ARG A 77 -16.52 -2.63 26.08
N ALA A 78 -17.12 -1.48 25.84
CA ALA A 78 -17.96 -0.77 26.80
C ALA A 78 -19.21 -1.59 27.14
#